data_AF-A0A016UG29-F1
#
_entry.id   AF-A0A016UG29-F1
#
_cell.length_a   1.000
_cell.length_b   1.000
_cell.length_c   1.000
_cell.angle_alpha   90.00
_cell.angle_beta   90.00
_cell.angle_gamma   90.00
#
_symmetry.space_group_name_H-M   'P 1'
#
loop_
_entity.id
_entity.type
_entity.pdbx_description
1 polymer ?
#
loop_
_entity_poly.entity_id
_entity_poly.type
_entity_poly.pdbx_seq_one_letter_code
_entity_poly.pdbx_strand_id
1 'polypeptide(L)'
;MALRPTQGDNMPKTELSEEAARIKQYKNLARHEDMRRRRNESSVEIRKQKGADLMMKRRNQLVDDDEEGELSDLDLKATPGAPAVTTRLTNEEIIKILSNNPTLEQMRQCFEALRRSLSRSKNPPVDEVIKSGLVNALVEALKVEDDKVRFEAAWALTNVVSGTSEQTVAAVEAGATLPLIELTQSPNPGLAEQALWAVANIAGDSAQLRDYVIQCSGVEALMALVDRLDTLDVSCARTLAWAFSNMCRHKNPHAPLPVLERLSKGLAKLIAHSDKQVRQDACWAVSYLTDGPDEQITLAKTSGVLPHVLKFLSDSDAMVAPALRVLGNMSTGNDELTQCVVDLNTLDEIIPLSERSKSTTVVKECCWLISNIIAGTNSQIQAVIDAGIMPFIIEVLRSGDFKCQFEASWAVANLAQGGTAAQILTLLQDNAIPALCSALKQSNIDLLNNALETLYALLNTVATCCPERLDEVREAVEENDGLDHLERLQESESDKVYASAYRIISDFFSDPDNDDDQKAGGEENQPVQYSF
;
A
#
# COMPACT_ATOMS: atom_id res chain seq x y z
N MET A 1 31.99 -61.44 35.77
CA MET A 1 30.92 -61.80 34.82
C MET A 1 29.66 -61.08 35.29
N ALA A 2 29.24 -60.05 34.53
CA ALA A 2 27.99 -59.27 34.59
C ALA A 2 27.39 -58.86 35.95
N LEU A 3 27.50 -57.57 36.30
CA LEU A 3 26.56 -56.87 37.19
C LEU A 3 25.74 -55.88 36.35
N ARG A 4 24.41 -56.06 36.35
CA ARG A 4 23.43 -55.12 35.80
C ARG A 4 23.37 -53.85 36.67
N PRO A 5 23.04 -52.70 36.08
CA PRO A 5 22.22 -51.70 36.76
C PRO A 5 20.80 -51.68 36.19
N THR A 6 19.89 -51.39 37.10
CA THR A 6 18.44 -51.33 37.01
C THR A 6 17.93 -50.12 36.23
N GLN A 7 16.77 -50.29 35.60
CA GLN A 7 15.91 -49.21 35.10
C GLN A 7 15.60 -48.20 36.21
N GLY A 8 15.53 -46.92 35.83
CA GLY A 8 14.93 -45.88 36.64
C GLY A 8 15.45 -44.50 36.29
N ASP A 9 15.07 -43.97 35.13
CA ASP A 9 14.83 -42.53 35.03
C ASP A 9 13.64 -42.28 34.11
N ASN A 10 12.53 -42.01 34.77
CA ASN A 10 11.23 -41.73 34.22
C ASN A 10 11.23 -40.23 33.91
N MET A 11 11.68 -39.84 32.70
CA MET A 11 11.49 -38.46 32.26
C MET A 11 9.98 -38.13 32.28
N PRO A 12 9.55 -37.01 32.86
CA PRO A 12 8.13 -36.70 32.93
C PRO A 12 7.58 -36.52 31.52
N LYS A 13 6.54 -37.28 31.16
CA LYS A 13 5.80 -37.13 29.88
C LYS A 13 5.33 -35.68 29.62
N THR A 14 5.30 -34.84 30.65
CA THR A 14 4.99 -33.41 30.61
C THR A 14 6.05 -32.58 29.88
N GLU A 15 7.36 -32.83 30.06
CA GLU A 15 8.43 -32.03 29.43
C GLU A 15 8.55 -32.32 27.92
N LEU A 16 8.41 -33.59 27.51
CA LEU A 16 8.35 -33.98 26.10
C LEU A 16 7.12 -33.41 25.39
N SER A 17 6.00 -33.24 26.10
CA SER A 17 4.79 -32.62 25.56
C SER A 17 4.94 -31.10 25.40
N GLU A 18 5.65 -30.44 26.30
CA GLU A 18 5.94 -29.01 26.19
C GLU A 18 6.94 -28.72 25.06
N GLU A 19 7.98 -29.54 24.91
CA GLU A 19 8.96 -29.39 23.84
C GLU A 19 8.33 -29.66 22.47
N ALA A 20 7.47 -30.68 22.35
CA ALA A 20 6.68 -30.93 21.14
C ALA A 20 5.69 -29.79 20.84
N ALA A 21 5.07 -29.20 21.86
CA ALA A 21 4.19 -28.04 21.71
C ALA A 21 4.96 -26.79 21.25
N ARG A 22 6.15 -26.54 21.80
CA ARG A 22 7.03 -25.44 21.37
C ARG A 22 7.51 -25.65 19.93
N ILE A 23 7.96 -26.85 19.56
CA ILE A 23 8.36 -27.17 18.18
C ILE A 23 7.18 -26.99 17.20
N LYS A 24 5.96 -27.39 17.60
CA LYS A 24 4.75 -27.18 16.80
C LYS A 24 4.42 -25.69 16.66
N GLN A 25 4.58 -24.90 17.73
CA GLN A 25 4.42 -23.44 17.67
C GLN A 25 5.45 -22.79 16.75
N TYR A 26 6.73 -23.16 16.83
CA TYR A 26 7.77 -22.64 15.92
C TYR A 26 7.51 -23.01 14.46
N LYS A 27 7.09 -24.26 14.19
CA LYS A 27 6.73 -24.69 12.83
C LYS A 27 5.51 -23.95 12.30
N ASN A 28 4.52 -23.67 13.13
CA ASN A 28 3.35 -22.89 12.75
C ASN A 28 3.74 -21.43 12.47
N LEU A 29 4.53 -20.81 13.34
CA LEU A 29 4.99 -19.42 13.17
C LEU A 29 5.78 -19.25 11.86
N ALA A 30 6.76 -20.13 11.62
CA ALA A 30 7.53 -20.14 10.37
C ALA A 30 6.65 -20.36 9.13
N ARG A 31 5.59 -21.18 9.27
CA ARG A 31 4.62 -21.43 8.19
C ARG A 31 3.79 -20.18 7.88
N HIS A 32 3.34 -19.43 8.88
CA HIS A 32 2.60 -18.18 8.68
C HIS A 32 3.47 -17.11 8.01
N GLU A 33 4.73 -16.97 8.42
CA GLU A 33 5.69 -16.07 7.77
C GLU A 33 6.00 -16.49 6.32
N ASP A 34 6.21 -17.79 6.07
CA ASP A 34 6.43 -18.32 4.72
C ASP A 34 5.23 -18.09 3.78
N MET A 35 3.99 -18.22 4.30
CA MET A 35 2.77 -17.92 3.54
C MET A 35 2.71 -16.46 3.11
N ARG A 36 2.90 -15.53 4.05
CA ARG A 36 2.92 -14.08 3.78
C ARG A 36 4.04 -13.72 2.81
N ARG A 37 5.21 -14.35 2.95
CA ARG A 37 6.37 -14.14 2.08
C ARG A 37 6.13 -14.58 0.64
N ARG A 38 5.67 -15.81 0.42
CA ARG A 38 5.36 -16.35 -0.93
C ARG A 38 4.36 -15.45 -1.65
N ARG A 39 3.33 -14.98 -0.93
CA ARG A 39 2.35 -14.03 -1.44
C ARG A 39 2.98 -12.68 -1.81
N ASN A 40 3.89 -12.14 -0.99
CA ASN A 40 4.58 -10.89 -1.28
C ASN A 40 5.46 -11.02 -2.53
N GLU A 41 6.14 -12.14 -2.72
CA GLU A 41 6.95 -12.43 -3.92
C GLU A 41 6.06 -12.49 -5.19
N SER A 42 4.97 -13.26 -5.19
CA SER A 42 4.00 -13.32 -6.32
C SER A 42 3.29 -11.99 -6.58
N SER A 43 3.03 -11.19 -5.54
CA SER A 43 2.38 -9.89 -5.68
C SER A 43 3.33 -8.82 -6.24
N VAL A 44 4.64 -8.92 -6.00
CA VAL A 44 5.63 -7.96 -6.51
C VAL A 44 5.73 -8.02 -8.04
N GLU A 45 5.54 -9.20 -8.66
CA GLU A 45 5.51 -9.35 -10.12
C GLU A 45 4.28 -8.68 -10.76
N ILE A 46 3.11 -8.74 -10.11
CA ILE A 46 1.87 -8.11 -10.58
C ILE A 46 1.84 -6.60 -10.26
N ARG A 47 2.44 -6.17 -9.15
CA ARG A 47 2.50 -4.76 -8.70
C ARG A 47 3.50 -3.91 -9.50
N LYS A 48 4.25 -4.48 -10.44
CA LYS A 48 5.16 -3.72 -11.34
C LYS A 48 4.44 -2.79 -12.33
N GLN A 49 3.13 -2.57 -12.19
CA GLN A 49 2.37 -1.64 -13.02
C GLN A 49 1.48 -0.69 -12.20
N LYS A 50 1.86 0.60 -12.28
CA LYS A 50 1.05 1.83 -12.07
C LYS A 50 0.19 1.84 -10.80
N GLY A 51 0.81 2.22 -9.68
CA GLY A 51 0.08 2.88 -8.61
C GLY A 51 -0.54 4.17 -9.15
N ALA A 52 -1.79 4.46 -8.81
CA ALA A 52 -2.37 5.77 -9.02
C ALA A 52 -1.64 6.74 -8.10
N ASP A 53 -0.53 7.29 -8.58
CA ASP A 53 0.26 8.28 -7.88
C ASP A 53 -0.59 9.55 -7.73
N LEU A 54 -1.11 9.80 -6.53
CA LEU A 54 -1.36 11.17 -6.10
C LEU A 54 -0.05 11.94 -6.31
N MET A 55 -0.11 13.01 -7.10
CA MET A 55 1.09 13.75 -7.52
C MET A 55 1.94 14.13 -6.28
N MET A 56 3.17 13.61 -6.24
CA MET A 56 4.14 13.85 -5.17
C MET A 56 4.59 15.32 -5.12
N LYS A 57 4.46 16.00 -6.25
CA LYS A 57 4.72 17.42 -6.41
C LYS A 57 3.49 18.13 -6.95
N ARG A 58 3.18 19.30 -6.42
CA ARG A 58 2.07 20.15 -6.87
C ARG A 58 2.63 21.53 -7.23
N ARG A 59 2.34 21.99 -8.45
CA ARG A 59 2.67 23.35 -8.89
C ARG A 59 1.56 24.30 -8.45
N ASN A 60 1.92 25.50 -7.99
CA ASN A 60 0.95 26.52 -7.64
C ASN A 60 0.66 27.39 -8.88
N GLN A 61 -0.33 26.96 -9.68
CA GLN A 61 -0.72 27.58 -10.95
C GLN A 61 -1.66 28.77 -10.72
N LEU A 62 -1.50 29.83 -11.53
CA LEU A 62 -2.53 30.86 -11.68
C LEU A 62 -3.52 30.36 -12.73
N VAL A 63 -4.73 30.00 -12.32
CA VAL A 63 -5.84 29.77 -13.25
C VAL A 63 -6.41 31.16 -13.56
N ASP A 64 -6.45 31.55 -14.83
CA ASP A 64 -7.28 32.69 -15.22
C ASP A 64 -8.74 32.20 -15.08
N ASP A 65 -9.47 32.75 -14.10
CA ASP A 65 -10.84 32.37 -13.77
C ASP A 65 -11.75 32.41 -15.01
N ASP A 66 -12.37 31.28 -15.35
CA ASP A 66 -13.64 31.24 -16.08
C ASP A 66 -14.61 30.16 -15.56
N GLU A 67 -14.26 29.34 -14.55
CA GLU A 67 -15.22 28.45 -13.90
C GLU A 67 -14.98 28.35 -12.38
N GLU A 68 -16.08 28.49 -11.64
CA GLU A 68 -16.22 28.63 -10.18
C GLU A 68 -15.32 27.69 -9.34
N GLY A 69 -14.39 28.30 -8.60
CA GLY A 69 -13.68 27.67 -7.49
C GLY A 69 -13.11 28.74 -6.57
N GLU A 70 -13.62 28.81 -5.34
CA GLU A 70 -13.27 29.80 -4.31
C GLU A 70 -11.74 29.87 -4.08
N LEU A 71 -11.10 30.88 -4.68
CA LEU A 71 -9.81 31.41 -4.27
C LEU A 71 -10.02 32.27 -3.01
N SER A 72 -9.11 32.16 -2.05
CA SER A 72 -9.13 32.95 -0.82
C SER A 72 -9.19 34.45 -1.13
N ASP A 73 -10.15 35.13 -0.49
CA ASP A 73 -10.59 36.53 -0.62
C ASP A 73 -9.53 37.64 -0.39
N LEU A 74 -8.23 37.34 -0.51
CA LEU A 74 -7.14 38.28 -0.22
C LEU A 74 -6.70 39.13 -1.42
N ASP A 75 -7.18 38.88 -2.64
CA ASP A 75 -6.68 39.53 -3.87
C ASP A 75 -7.65 40.47 -4.60
N LEU A 76 -8.83 40.82 -4.05
CA LEU A 76 -9.80 41.70 -4.73
C LEU A 76 -10.27 42.91 -3.91
N LYS A 77 -9.32 43.75 -3.49
CA LYS A 77 -9.59 45.18 -3.23
C LYS A 77 -8.54 46.09 -3.87
N ALA A 78 -8.36 45.97 -5.18
CA ALA A 78 -7.79 47.06 -5.97
C ALA A 78 -8.90 48.03 -6.39
N THR A 79 -8.76 49.29 -6.00
CA THR A 79 -9.61 50.41 -6.44
C THR A 79 -9.74 50.48 -7.97
N PRO A 80 -10.95 50.65 -8.53
CA PRO A 80 -11.13 50.76 -9.98
C PRO A 80 -10.58 52.13 -10.45
N GLY A 81 -9.45 52.12 -11.15
CA GLY A 81 -8.91 53.35 -11.75
C GLY A 81 -7.42 53.42 -12.12
N ALA A 82 -6.60 52.40 -11.84
CA ALA A 82 -5.18 52.42 -12.25
C ALA A 82 -4.97 51.68 -13.58
N PRO A 83 -4.25 52.26 -14.57
CA PRO A 83 -3.98 51.59 -15.83
C PRO A 83 -2.96 50.46 -15.62
N ALA A 84 -3.40 49.22 -15.84
CA ALA A 84 -2.55 48.04 -15.80
C ALA A 84 -1.61 47.99 -17.01
N VAL A 85 -0.44 48.62 -16.90
CA VAL A 85 0.71 48.39 -17.77
C VAL A 85 1.72 47.58 -16.97
N THR A 86 1.53 46.26 -16.87
CA THR A 86 2.58 45.38 -16.35
C THR A 86 3.48 44.98 -17.51
N THR A 87 4.52 45.77 -17.75
CA THR A 87 5.66 45.39 -18.60
C THR A 87 6.23 44.08 -18.07
N ARG A 88 6.23 43.01 -18.87
CA ARG A 88 6.85 41.73 -18.50
C ARG A 88 8.37 41.94 -18.41
N LEU A 89 8.92 41.94 -17.20
CA LEU A 89 10.37 41.97 -17.00
C LEU A 89 10.99 40.65 -17.47
N THR A 90 12.06 40.75 -18.25
CA THR A 90 12.91 39.61 -18.65
C THR A 90 13.89 39.23 -17.53
N ASN A 91 14.44 38.00 -17.56
CA ASN A 91 15.44 37.57 -16.57
C ASN A 91 16.66 38.51 -16.52
N GLU A 92 17.10 39.04 -17.66
CA GLU A 92 18.22 39.99 -17.76
C GLU A 92 17.91 41.32 -17.07
N GLU A 93 16.70 41.85 -17.26
CA GLU A 93 16.24 43.07 -16.59
C GLU A 93 16.12 42.86 -15.09
N ILE A 94 15.58 41.72 -14.66
CA ILE A 94 15.50 41.35 -13.24
C ILE A 94 16.89 41.32 -12.62
N ILE A 95 17.86 40.64 -13.24
CA ILE A 95 19.26 40.60 -12.75
C ILE A 95 19.83 42.02 -12.63
N LYS A 96 19.63 42.85 -13.64
CA LYS A 96 20.13 44.22 -13.67
C LYS A 96 19.52 45.07 -12.55
N ILE A 97 18.23 44.92 -12.27
CA ILE A 97 17.57 45.63 -11.17
C ILE A 97 18.10 45.13 -9.81
N LEU A 98 18.12 43.82 -9.61
CA LEU A 98 18.52 43.20 -8.34
C LEU A 98 19.99 43.44 -7.98
N SER A 99 20.86 43.63 -8.98
CA SER A 99 22.29 43.89 -8.79
C SER A 99 22.61 45.35 -8.43
N ASN A 100 21.63 46.26 -8.47
CA ASN A 100 21.83 47.70 -8.30
C ASN A 100 21.13 48.24 -7.04
N ASN A 101 21.37 47.64 -5.88
CA ASN A 101 20.78 48.03 -4.59
C ASN A 101 19.26 48.31 -4.69
N PRO A 102 18.47 47.30 -5.08
CA PRO A 102 17.06 47.49 -5.37
C PRO A 102 16.30 47.97 -4.12
N THR A 103 15.32 48.84 -4.34
CA THR A 103 14.31 49.16 -3.32
C THR A 103 13.39 47.95 -3.07
N LEU A 104 12.68 47.93 -1.94
CA LEU A 104 11.70 46.88 -1.66
C LEU A 104 10.64 46.75 -2.77
N GLU A 105 10.19 47.88 -3.31
CA GLU A 105 9.22 47.89 -4.41
C GLU A 105 9.78 47.24 -5.69
N GLN A 106 11.04 47.54 -6.02
CA GLN A 106 11.72 46.89 -7.15
C GLN A 106 11.91 45.39 -6.92
N MET A 107 12.24 44.96 -5.70
CA MET A 107 12.32 43.54 -5.36
C MET A 107 10.97 42.84 -5.55
N ARG A 108 9.88 43.42 -5.03
CA ARG A 108 8.51 42.88 -5.19
C ARG A 108 8.16 42.72 -6.67
N GLN A 109 8.37 43.76 -7.47
CA GLN A 109 8.10 43.72 -8.91
C GLN A 109 8.94 42.66 -9.64
N CYS A 110 10.22 42.53 -9.30
CA CYS A 110 11.12 41.54 -9.89
C CYS A 110 10.68 40.10 -9.56
N PHE A 111 10.44 39.80 -8.28
CA PHE A 111 10.09 38.45 -7.85
C PHE A 111 8.67 38.06 -8.24
N GLU A 112 7.73 39.02 -8.26
CA GLU A 112 6.41 38.78 -8.82
C GLU A 112 6.48 38.47 -10.33
N ALA A 113 7.27 39.21 -11.09
CA ALA A 113 7.47 38.93 -12.51
C ALA A 113 8.04 37.52 -12.73
N LEU A 114 9.02 37.14 -11.91
CA LEU A 114 9.62 35.80 -11.95
C LEU A 114 8.61 34.71 -11.60
N ARG A 115 7.86 34.88 -10.51
CA ARG A 115 6.78 33.96 -10.09
C ARG A 115 5.74 33.79 -11.20
N ARG A 116 5.25 34.89 -11.79
CA ARG A 116 4.26 34.85 -12.88
C ARG A 116 4.81 34.11 -14.10
N SER A 117 6.08 34.31 -14.44
CA SER A 117 6.75 33.58 -15.53
C SER A 117 6.76 32.06 -15.29
N LEU A 118 6.99 31.65 -14.04
CA LEU A 118 7.01 30.23 -13.63
C LEU A 118 5.62 29.59 -13.46
N SER A 119 4.54 30.39 -13.40
CA SER A 119 3.19 29.90 -13.10
C SER A 119 2.29 29.72 -14.33
N ARG A 120 2.56 30.45 -15.42
CA ARG A 120 1.59 30.64 -16.53
C ARG A 120 1.72 29.66 -17.70
N SER A 121 2.74 28.81 -17.75
CA SER A 121 2.96 27.90 -18.89
C SER A 121 3.02 26.44 -18.46
N LYS A 122 2.61 25.55 -19.38
CA LYS A 122 2.79 24.10 -19.22
C LYS A 122 4.27 23.73 -19.04
N ASN A 123 5.14 24.45 -19.76
CA ASN A 123 6.60 24.33 -19.68
C ASN A 123 7.20 25.65 -19.19
N PRO A 124 7.26 25.89 -17.86
CA PRO A 124 7.86 27.10 -17.31
C PRO A 124 9.38 27.12 -17.55
N PRO A 125 9.99 28.31 -17.73
CA PRO A 125 11.43 28.45 -18.02
C PRO A 125 12.30 28.25 -16.76
N VAL A 126 12.05 27.18 -16.00
CA VAL A 126 12.73 26.90 -14.72
C VAL A 126 14.24 26.78 -14.91
N ASP A 127 14.68 26.08 -15.97
CA ASP A 127 16.11 25.91 -16.25
C ASP A 127 16.81 27.23 -16.60
N GLU A 128 16.10 28.17 -17.23
CA GLU A 128 16.66 29.50 -17.51
C GLU A 128 16.83 30.30 -16.22
N VAL A 129 15.83 30.25 -15.32
CA VAL A 129 15.91 30.89 -14.00
C VAL A 129 17.08 30.32 -13.17
N ILE A 130 17.30 29.01 -13.22
CA ILE A 130 18.44 28.35 -12.57
C ILE A 130 19.76 28.82 -13.18
N LYS A 131 19.91 28.74 -14.52
CA LYS A 131 21.14 29.14 -15.23
C LYS A 131 21.49 30.61 -15.04
N SER A 132 20.48 31.46 -14.90
CA SER A 132 20.61 32.90 -14.66
C SER A 132 21.02 33.25 -13.21
N GLY A 133 21.14 32.28 -12.31
CA GLY A 133 21.50 32.51 -10.90
C GLY A 133 20.38 33.15 -10.07
N LEU A 134 19.18 33.30 -10.63
CA LEU A 134 18.04 33.95 -9.98
C LEU A 134 17.49 33.13 -8.81
N VAL A 135 17.75 31.83 -8.75
CA VAL A 135 17.41 30.98 -7.59
C VAL A 135 18.14 31.48 -6.33
N ASN A 136 19.42 31.85 -6.41
CA ASN A 136 20.15 32.41 -5.27
C ASN A 136 19.53 33.74 -4.81
N ALA A 137 19.12 34.59 -5.76
CA ALA A 137 18.43 35.83 -5.45
C ALA A 137 17.08 35.60 -4.74
N LEU A 138 16.34 34.55 -5.12
CA LEU A 138 15.12 34.16 -4.43
C LEU A 138 15.39 33.66 -3.01
N VAL A 139 16.45 32.88 -2.78
CA VAL A 139 16.83 32.42 -1.45
C VAL A 139 17.21 33.59 -0.53
N GLU A 140 17.98 34.56 -1.03
CA GLU A 140 18.28 35.78 -0.25
C GLU A 140 17.03 36.63 0.00
N ALA A 141 16.08 36.66 -0.94
CA ALA A 141 14.81 37.37 -0.77
C ALA A 141 13.95 36.81 0.38
N LEU A 142 14.06 35.52 0.71
CA LEU A 142 13.37 34.94 1.87
C LEU A 142 13.81 35.57 3.21
N LYS A 143 15.01 36.16 3.26
CA LYS A 143 15.56 36.77 4.47
C LYS A 143 15.13 38.23 4.65
N VAL A 144 14.72 38.90 3.56
CA VAL A 144 14.31 40.31 3.56
C VAL A 144 13.12 40.52 4.50
N GLU A 145 13.17 41.50 5.40
CA GLU A 145 12.10 41.83 6.36
C GLU A 145 10.89 42.52 5.68
N ASP A 146 10.33 41.88 4.66
CA ASP A 146 9.13 42.29 3.95
C ASP A 146 8.32 41.06 3.52
N ASP A 147 7.12 40.90 4.08
CA ASP A 147 6.28 39.72 3.83
C ASP A 147 5.94 39.55 2.35
N LYS A 148 5.76 40.65 1.60
CA LYS A 148 5.43 40.57 0.17
C LYS A 148 6.62 40.08 -0.65
N VAL A 149 7.83 40.58 -0.39
CA VAL A 149 9.07 40.05 -1.01
C VAL A 149 9.23 38.56 -0.70
N ARG A 150 9.10 38.17 0.58
CA ARG A 150 9.22 36.77 1.01
C ARG A 150 8.18 35.88 0.35
N PHE A 151 6.94 36.35 0.23
CA PHE A 151 5.84 35.61 -0.39
C PHE A 151 6.07 35.36 -1.87
N GLU A 152 6.42 36.39 -2.65
CA GLU A 152 6.72 36.24 -4.08
C GLU A 152 7.92 35.31 -4.29
N ALA A 153 8.95 35.42 -3.45
CA ALA A 153 10.11 34.55 -3.50
C ALA A 153 9.78 33.10 -3.15
N ALA A 154 9.03 32.86 -2.08
CA ALA A 154 8.61 31.52 -1.66
C ALA A 154 7.72 30.84 -2.72
N TRP A 155 6.81 31.58 -3.36
CA TRP A 155 5.98 31.05 -4.44
C TRP A 155 6.81 30.73 -5.69
N ALA A 156 7.69 31.62 -6.11
CA ALA A 156 8.60 31.34 -7.23
C ALA A 156 9.44 30.08 -6.96
N LEU A 157 10.01 29.94 -5.76
CA LEU A 157 10.74 28.74 -5.35
C LEU A 157 9.85 27.50 -5.33
N THR A 158 8.60 27.60 -4.87
CA THR A 158 7.61 26.50 -4.91
C THR A 158 7.44 25.97 -6.33
N ASN A 159 7.37 26.86 -7.32
CA ASN A 159 7.26 26.46 -8.72
C ASN A 159 8.56 25.82 -9.26
N VAL A 160 9.73 26.27 -8.81
CA VAL A 160 11.02 25.61 -9.12
C VAL A 160 11.05 24.18 -8.56
N VAL A 161 10.74 24.00 -7.27
CA VAL A 161 10.78 22.67 -6.62
C VAL A 161 9.63 21.75 -7.04
N SER A 162 8.59 22.28 -7.67
CA SER A 162 7.53 21.47 -8.29
C SER A 162 7.95 20.79 -9.62
N GLY A 163 9.12 21.15 -10.14
CA GLY A 163 9.66 20.68 -11.41
C GLY A 163 10.37 19.31 -11.34
N THR A 164 11.38 19.13 -12.19
CA THR A 164 12.20 17.90 -12.19
C THR A 164 13.02 17.76 -10.90
N SER A 165 13.58 16.57 -10.67
CA SER A 165 14.45 16.35 -9.51
C SER A 165 15.70 17.23 -9.57
N GLU A 166 16.29 17.42 -10.75
CA GLU A 166 17.43 18.34 -10.94
C GLU A 166 17.08 19.78 -10.57
N GLN A 167 15.89 20.25 -10.96
CA GLN A 167 15.41 21.60 -10.62
C GLN A 167 15.17 21.76 -9.12
N THR A 168 14.69 20.70 -8.46
CA THR A 168 14.49 20.68 -7.01
C THR A 168 15.81 20.70 -6.28
N VAL A 169 16.77 19.86 -6.69
CA VAL A 169 18.13 19.83 -6.17
C VAL A 169 18.81 21.18 -6.33
N ALA A 170 18.68 21.86 -7.47
CA ALA A 170 19.26 23.19 -7.67
C ALA A 170 18.76 24.23 -6.65
N ALA A 171 17.47 24.20 -6.28
CA ALA A 171 16.94 25.07 -5.23
C ALA A 171 17.44 24.69 -3.83
N VAL A 172 17.58 23.40 -3.55
CA VAL A 172 18.11 22.89 -2.29
C VAL A 172 19.59 23.24 -2.12
N GLU A 173 20.41 23.06 -3.16
CA GLU A 173 21.84 23.42 -3.19
C GLU A 173 22.06 24.93 -3.09
N ALA A 174 21.12 25.75 -3.58
CA ALA A 174 21.11 27.19 -3.37
C ALA A 174 20.76 27.61 -1.93
N GLY A 175 20.39 26.67 -1.05
CA GLY A 175 20.11 26.92 0.37
C GLY A 175 18.67 27.30 0.69
N ALA A 176 17.71 26.97 -0.18
CA ALA A 176 16.30 27.37 0.01
C ALA A 176 15.63 26.69 1.22
N THR A 177 16.03 25.45 1.57
CA THR A 177 15.28 24.59 2.49
C THR A 177 15.11 25.17 3.89
N LEU A 178 16.18 25.63 4.53
CA LEU A 178 16.13 26.12 5.92
C LEU A 178 15.26 27.39 6.05
N PRO A 179 15.46 28.46 5.23
CA PRO A 179 14.58 29.63 5.27
C PRO A 179 13.11 29.29 4.99
N LEU A 180 12.83 28.36 4.08
CA LEU A 180 11.45 27.92 3.82
C LEU A 180 10.84 27.22 5.04
N ILE A 181 11.60 26.36 5.74
CA ILE A 181 11.13 25.72 6.98
C ILE A 181 10.84 26.76 8.07
N GLU A 182 11.72 27.75 8.26
CA GLU A 182 11.50 28.83 9.23
C GLU A 182 10.23 29.64 8.90
N LEU A 183 10.01 29.94 7.62
CA LEU A 183 8.84 30.70 7.16
C LEU A 183 7.52 29.96 7.35
N THR A 184 7.50 28.63 7.50
CA THR A 184 6.28 27.89 7.90
C THR A 184 5.73 28.35 9.26
N GLN A 185 6.56 29.01 10.07
CA GLN A 185 6.18 29.56 11.37
C GLN A 185 5.87 31.06 11.33
N SER A 186 5.81 31.66 10.13
CA SER A 186 5.47 33.07 9.96
C SER A 186 4.12 33.40 10.60
N PRO A 187 3.97 34.57 11.26
CA PRO A 187 2.67 35.04 11.73
C PRO A 187 1.72 35.39 10.57
N ASN A 188 2.23 35.54 9.35
CA ASN A 188 1.43 35.74 8.15
C ASN A 188 0.98 34.37 7.59
N PRO A 189 -0.32 34.04 7.65
CA PRO A 189 -0.82 32.71 7.28
C PRO A 189 -0.53 32.33 5.82
N GLY A 190 -0.70 33.28 4.89
CA GLY A 190 -0.46 33.04 3.46
C GLY A 190 1.02 32.77 3.17
N LEU A 191 1.93 33.47 3.85
CA LEU A 191 3.36 33.19 3.74
C LEU A 191 3.75 31.84 4.35
N ALA A 192 3.19 31.51 5.51
CA ALA A 192 3.42 30.23 6.17
C ALA A 192 2.95 29.05 5.30
N GLU A 193 1.76 29.15 4.72
CA GLU A 193 1.22 28.14 3.80
C GLU A 193 2.07 28.02 2.53
N GLN A 194 2.46 29.14 1.92
CA GLN A 194 3.26 29.12 0.69
C GLN A 194 4.64 28.48 0.92
N ALA A 195 5.26 28.75 2.07
CA ALA A 195 6.52 28.13 2.47
C ALA A 195 6.34 26.63 2.74
N LEU A 196 5.25 26.23 3.42
CA LEU A 196 4.90 24.84 3.68
C LEU A 196 4.70 24.05 2.37
N TRP A 197 4.07 24.65 1.36
CA TRP A 197 3.92 24.06 0.04
C TRP A 197 5.29 23.76 -0.59
N ALA A 198 6.23 24.71 -0.55
CA ALA A 198 7.59 24.51 -1.04
C ALA A 198 8.28 23.34 -0.32
N VAL A 199 8.20 23.31 1.01
CA VAL A 199 8.78 22.24 1.84
C VAL A 199 8.17 20.88 1.49
N ALA A 200 6.86 20.82 1.28
CA ALA A 200 6.16 19.59 0.89
C ALA A 200 6.60 19.08 -0.50
N ASN A 201 6.84 19.97 -1.47
CA ASN A 201 7.40 19.60 -2.78
C ASN A 201 8.84 19.05 -2.66
N ILE A 202 9.68 19.67 -1.84
CA ILE A 202 11.07 19.21 -1.59
C ILE A 202 11.03 17.81 -0.95
N ALA A 203 10.23 17.64 0.10
CA ALA A 203 10.09 16.36 0.78
C ALA A 203 9.51 15.28 -0.14
N GLY A 204 8.60 15.63 -1.06
CA GLY A 204 7.96 14.69 -1.99
C GLY A 204 8.86 14.17 -3.11
N ASP A 205 9.94 14.88 -3.46
CA ASP A 205 10.80 14.54 -4.60
C ASP A 205 11.50 13.19 -4.46
N SER A 206 12.20 12.99 -3.34
CA SER A 206 13.04 11.81 -3.12
C SER A 206 13.28 11.55 -1.64
N ALA A 207 13.65 10.31 -1.29
CA ALA A 207 13.99 9.96 0.08
C ALA A 207 15.15 10.80 0.62
N GLN A 208 16.13 11.14 -0.23
CA GLN A 208 17.28 11.97 0.11
C GLN A 208 16.85 13.40 0.46
N LEU A 209 15.98 14.02 -0.34
CA LEU A 209 15.51 15.38 -0.06
C LEU A 209 14.53 15.42 1.11
N ARG A 210 13.69 14.39 1.29
CA ARG A 210 12.92 14.20 2.52
C ARG A 210 13.84 14.16 3.74
N ASP A 211 14.89 13.35 3.72
CA ASP A 211 15.81 13.23 4.86
C ASP A 211 16.57 14.53 5.12
N TYR A 212 16.88 15.30 4.07
CA TYR A 212 17.41 16.65 4.22
C TYR A 212 16.41 17.60 4.90
N VAL A 213 15.12 17.54 4.57
CA VAL A 213 14.07 18.28 5.28
C VAL A 213 14.02 17.89 6.76
N ILE A 214 14.18 16.61 7.13
CA ILE A 214 14.22 16.23 8.56
C ILE A 214 15.47 16.79 9.24
N GLN A 215 16.64 16.78 8.57
CA GLN A 215 17.89 17.35 9.10
C GLN A 215 17.76 18.86 9.35
N CYS A 216 16.99 19.57 8.52
CA CYS A 216 16.69 20.99 8.69
C CYS A 216 15.56 21.28 9.69
N SER A 217 15.24 20.36 10.60
CA SER A 217 14.17 20.49 11.60
C SER A 217 12.76 20.65 11.01
N GLY A 218 12.52 20.07 9.82
CA GLY A 218 11.21 20.13 9.17
C GLY A 218 10.13 19.42 9.98
N VAL A 219 10.45 18.34 10.68
CA VAL A 219 9.49 17.59 11.51
C VAL A 219 8.99 18.46 12.66
N GLU A 220 9.88 19.19 13.33
CA GLU A 220 9.55 20.15 14.39
C GLU A 220 8.58 21.22 13.88
N ALA A 221 8.87 21.80 12.71
CA ALA A 221 8.04 22.82 12.09
C ALA A 221 6.63 22.30 11.75
N LEU A 222 6.54 21.10 11.16
CA LEU A 222 5.26 20.44 10.87
C LEU A 222 4.46 20.15 12.14
N MET A 223 5.12 19.68 13.20
CA MET A 223 4.44 19.41 14.48
C MET A 223 3.97 20.69 15.18
N ALA A 224 4.71 21.79 15.08
CA ALA A 224 4.27 23.09 15.59
C ALA A 224 3.00 23.60 14.90
N LEU A 225 2.84 23.33 13.59
CA LEU A 225 1.60 23.61 12.87
C LEU A 225 0.45 22.71 13.34
N VAL A 226 0.71 21.42 13.56
CA VAL A 226 -0.27 20.48 14.11
C VAL A 226 -0.75 20.88 15.52
N ASP A 227 0.12 21.45 16.35
CA ASP A 227 -0.25 21.88 17.70
C ASP A 227 -1.23 23.06 17.71
N ARG A 228 -1.30 23.81 16.60
CA ARG A 228 -2.27 24.89 16.38
C ARG A 228 -3.23 24.59 15.24
N LEU A 229 -3.46 23.31 14.90
CA LEU A 229 -4.26 22.87 13.76
C LEU A 229 -5.64 23.54 13.70
N ASP A 230 -6.32 23.67 14.85
CA ASP A 230 -7.66 24.26 14.95
C ASP A 230 -7.71 25.77 14.63
N THR A 231 -6.54 26.43 14.55
CA THR A 231 -6.40 27.85 14.22
C THR A 231 -5.94 28.07 12.77
N LEU A 232 -5.57 27.00 12.06
CA LEU A 232 -5.12 27.10 10.68
C LEU A 232 -6.32 27.23 9.74
N ASP A 233 -6.15 28.02 8.67
CA ASP A 233 -7.07 27.99 7.55
C ASP A 233 -7.11 26.59 6.93
N VAL A 234 -8.28 26.20 6.42
CA VAL A 234 -8.48 24.85 5.86
C VAL A 234 -7.52 24.57 4.70
N SER A 235 -7.15 25.59 3.90
CA SER A 235 -6.16 25.45 2.83
C SER A 235 -4.78 25.05 3.38
N CYS A 236 -4.30 25.74 4.41
CA CYS A 236 -3.06 25.43 5.10
C CYS A 236 -3.12 24.04 5.76
N ALA A 237 -4.24 23.65 6.37
CA ALA A 237 -4.43 22.32 6.93
C ALA A 237 -4.36 21.21 5.86
N ARG A 238 -4.90 21.43 4.65
CA ARG A 238 -4.78 20.51 3.51
C ARG A 238 -3.33 20.38 3.05
N THR A 239 -2.62 21.50 2.93
CA THR A 239 -1.19 21.52 2.58
C THR A 239 -0.36 20.80 3.64
N LEU A 240 -0.68 20.95 4.93
CA LEU A 240 -0.04 20.25 6.03
C LEU A 240 -0.27 18.73 5.97
N ALA A 241 -1.49 18.27 5.74
CA ALA A 241 -1.77 16.84 5.59
C ALA A 241 -1.04 16.23 4.38
N TRP A 242 -0.98 16.97 3.27
CA TRP A 242 -0.19 16.58 2.11
C TRP A 242 1.32 16.53 2.39
N ALA A 243 1.86 17.48 3.16
CA ALA A 243 3.25 17.46 3.61
C ALA A 243 3.54 16.21 4.44
N PHE A 244 2.68 15.86 5.40
CA PHE A 244 2.78 14.60 6.18
C PHE A 244 2.76 13.36 5.27
N SER A 245 1.89 13.35 4.25
CA SER A 245 1.85 12.29 3.24
C SER A 245 3.19 12.12 2.53
N ASN A 246 3.81 13.21 2.10
CA ASN A 246 5.12 13.19 1.45
C ASN A 246 6.25 12.75 2.40
N MET A 247 6.19 13.15 3.67
CA MET A 247 7.18 12.72 4.69
C MET A 247 7.14 11.20 4.95
N CYS A 248 5.99 10.54 4.79
CA CYS A 248 5.86 9.10 5.01
C CYS A 248 6.07 8.25 3.75
N ARG A 249 6.06 8.85 2.54
CA ARG A 249 5.84 8.13 1.28
C ARG A 249 6.96 7.20 0.82
N HIS A 250 8.23 7.62 0.87
CA HIS A 250 9.31 6.82 0.26
C HIS A 250 9.76 5.69 1.18
N LYS A 251 9.96 4.51 0.59
CA LYS A 251 10.34 3.27 1.29
C LYS A 251 11.79 2.82 1.11
N ASN A 252 12.54 3.47 0.22
CA ASN A 252 13.92 3.11 -0.10
C ASN A 252 14.86 4.33 0.03
N PRO A 253 15.33 4.67 1.25
CA PRO A 253 14.89 4.13 2.54
C PRO A 253 13.60 4.79 3.07
N HIS A 254 12.95 4.13 4.03
CA HIS A 254 11.95 4.75 4.90
C HIS A 254 12.55 5.90 5.71
N ALA A 255 11.70 6.84 6.14
CA ALA A 255 12.11 7.81 7.15
C ALA A 255 12.49 7.06 8.45
N PRO A 256 13.43 7.60 9.25
CA PRO A 256 13.83 6.95 10.51
C PRO A 256 12.64 6.69 11.45
N LEU A 257 12.64 5.53 12.12
CA LEU A 257 11.52 5.13 13.00
C LEU A 257 11.16 6.21 14.06
N PRO A 258 12.11 6.89 14.74
CA PRO A 258 11.77 7.97 15.68
C PRO A 258 11.06 9.16 15.03
N VAL A 259 11.34 9.43 13.74
CA VAL A 259 10.63 10.47 12.97
C VAL A 259 9.20 10.01 12.69
N LEU A 260 9.02 8.77 12.23
CA LEU A 260 7.70 8.19 11.98
C LEU A 260 6.85 8.12 13.25
N GLU A 261 7.44 7.83 14.42
CA GLU A 261 6.75 7.85 15.71
C GLU A 261 6.23 9.25 16.08
N ARG A 262 6.99 10.29 15.74
CA ARG A 262 6.55 11.67 15.95
C ARG A 262 5.47 12.08 14.95
N LEU A 263 5.63 11.72 13.68
CA LEU A 263 4.63 11.99 12.64
C LEU A 263 3.31 11.26 12.92
N SER A 264 3.34 10.03 13.44
CA SER A 264 2.12 9.27 13.75
C SER A 264 1.23 9.99 14.79
N LYS A 265 1.83 10.66 15.78
CA LYS A 265 1.11 11.51 16.75
C LYS A 265 0.43 12.69 16.07
N GLY A 266 1.06 13.29 15.06
CA GLY A 266 0.45 14.35 14.26
C GLY A 266 -0.66 13.85 13.34
N LEU A 267 -0.47 12.68 12.73
CA LEU A 267 -1.48 12.01 11.90
C LEU A 267 -2.77 11.70 12.67
N ALA A 268 -2.67 11.36 13.96
CA ALA A 268 -3.85 11.16 14.82
C ALA A 268 -4.74 12.41 14.93
N LYS A 269 -4.16 13.61 14.93
CA LYS A 269 -4.91 14.88 14.90
C LYS A 269 -5.48 15.16 13.51
N LEU A 270 -4.67 15.00 12.46
CA LEU A 270 -5.06 15.30 11.08
C LEU A 270 -6.19 14.37 10.57
N ILE A 271 -6.13 13.09 10.90
CA ILE A 271 -7.15 12.11 10.47
C ILE A 271 -8.53 12.35 11.12
N ALA A 272 -8.55 13.04 12.27
CA ALA A 272 -9.77 13.43 12.99
C ALA A 272 -10.36 14.77 12.51
N HIS A 273 -9.70 15.46 11.57
CA HIS A 273 -10.09 16.79 11.12
C HIS A 273 -11.46 16.81 10.40
N SER A 274 -12.17 17.95 10.43
CA SER A 274 -13.51 18.10 9.85
C SER A 274 -13.51 18.16 8.31
N ASP A 275 -12.43 18.67 7.71
CA ASP A 275 -12.24 18.73 6.25
C ASP A 275 -11.93 17.35 5.63
N LYS A 276 -12.62 17.02 4.55
CA LYS A 276 -12.51 15.72 3.87
C LYS A 276 -11.13 15.51 3.22
N GLN A 277 -10.57 16.55 2.59
CA GLN A 277 -9.27 16.44 1.90
C GLN A 277 -8.14 16.24 2.91
N VAL A 278 -8.18 16.95 4.06
CA VAL A 278 -7.24 16.75 5.17
C VAL A 278 -7.26 15.29 5.64
N ARG A 279 -8.45 14.73 5.89
CA ARG A 279 -8.58 13.32 6.29
C ARG A 279 -8.07 12.36 5.23
N GLN A 280 -8.32 12.64 3.96
CA GLN A 280 -7.88 11.80 2.85
C GLN A 280 -6.35 11.75 2.75
N ASP A 281 -5.69 12.91 2.73
CA ASP A 281 -4.22 12.98 2.65
C ASP A 281 -3.57 12.39 3.92
N ALA A 282 -4.18 12.59 5.09
CA ALA A 282 -3.75 11.94 6.33
C ALA A 282 -3.90 10.42 6.27
N CYS A 283 -5.00 9.89 5.72
CA CYS A 283 -5.19 8.44 5.56
C CYS A 283 -4.17 7.83 4.58
N TRP A 284 -3.84 8.54 3.49
CA TRP A 284 -2.74 8.15 2.60
C TRP A 284 -1.39 8.13 3.34
N ALA A 285 -1.12 9.14 4.17
CA ALA A 285 0.09 9.16 5.00
C ALA A 285 0.17 7.96 5.95
N VAL A 286 -0.94 7.56 6.58
CA VAL A 286 -1.02 6.35 7.41
C VAL A 286 -0.83 5.09 6.56
N SER A 287 -1.30 5.07 5.31
CA SER A 287 -1.05 3.93 4.41
C SER A 287 0.44 3.74 4.10
N TYR A 288 1.19 4.84 3.96
CA TYR A 288 2.65 4.77 3.81
C TYR A 288 3.36 4.43 5.11
N LEU A 289 2.87 4.94 6.25
CA LEU A 289 3.35 4.56 7.59
C LEU A 289 3.22 3.05 7.83
N THR A 290 2.22 2.39 7.24
CA THR A 290 1.99 0.95 7.41
C THR A 290 2.62 0.08 6.30
N ASP A 291 3.20 0.64 5.24
CA ASP A 291 3.94 -0.12 4.21
C ASP A 291 5.40 -0.33 4.66
N GLY A 292 5.65 -1.11 5.71
CA GLY A 292 6.99 -1.26 6.28
C GLY A 292 7.13 -2.46 7.24
N PRO A 293 8.25 -2.57 7.98
CA PRO A 293 8.44 -3.64 8.96
C PRO A 293 7.48 -3.49 10.16
N ASP A 294 7.33 -4.56 10.94
CA ASP A 294 6.37 -4.64 12.06
C ASP A 294 6.48 -3.49 13.07
N GLU A 295 7.70 -3.03 13.39
CA GLU A 295 7.89 -1.90 14.32
C GLU A 295 7.28 -0.61 13.77
N GLN A 296 7.32 -0.43 12.45
CA GLN A 296 6.72 0.70 11.76
C GLN A 296 5.20 0.60 11.73
N ILE A 297 4.67 -0.58 11.40
CA ILE A 297 3.21 -0.85 11.38
C ILE A 297 2.60 -0.62 12.77
N THR A 298 3.34 -1.02 13.83
CA THR A 298 2.94 -0.83 15.24
C THR A 298 2.68 0.65 15.60
N LEU A 299 3.28 1.60 14.89
CA LEU A 299 3.00 3.03 15.09
C LEU A 299 1.56 3.40 14.74
N ALA A 300 0.93 2.74 13.76
CA ALA A 300 -0.48 2.95 13.45
C ALA A 300 -1.39 2.41 14.57
N LYS A 301 -1.05 1.25 15.14
CA LYS A 301 -1.74 0.67 16.30
C LYS A 301 -1.70 1.59 17.52
N THR A 302 -0.55 2.17 17.82
CA THR A 302 -0.32 2.93 19.06
C THR A 302 -0.70 4.42 18.96
N SER A 303 -0.83 4.97 17.75
CA SER A 303 -1.17 6.39 17.54
C SER A 303 -2.67 6.71 17.66
N GLY A 304 -3.54 5.70 17.68
CA GLY A 304 -5.00 5.90 17.77
C GLY A 304 -5.67 6.28 16.45
N VAL A 305 -5.01 6.11 15.31
CA VAL A 305 -5.56 6.43 13.98
C VAL A 305 -6.61 5.41 13.50
N LEU A 306 -6.55 4.17 13.97
CA LEU A 306 -7.31 3.05 13.39
C LEU A 306 -8.84 3.17 13.49
N PRO A 307 -9.44 3.68 14.59
CA PRO A 307 -10.88 3.91 14.63
C PRO A 307 -11.37 4.90 13.57
N HIS A 308 -10.53 5.84 13.13
CA HIS A 308 -10.87 6.75 12.04
C HIS A 308 -10.77 6.05 10.68
N VAL A 309 -9.73 5.22 10.50
CA VAL A 309 -9.53 4.40 9.30
C VAL A 309 -10.74 3.48 9.07
N LEU A 310 -11.22 2.81 10.11
CA LEU A 310 -12.40 1.95 10.01
C LEU A 310 -13.64 2.73 9.55
N LYS A 311 -13.90 3.91 10.14
CA LYS A 311 -15.04 4.77 9.76
C LYS A 311 -15.01 5.20 8.29
N PHE A 312 -13.82 5.28 7.68
CA PHE A 312 -13.69 5.66 6.27
C PHE A 312 -14.12 4.56 5.30
N LEU A 313 -14.25 3.30 5.74
CA LEU A 313 -14.80 2.23 4.92
C LEU A 313 -16.27 2.49 4.55
N SER A 314 -17.01 3.24 5.39
CA SER A 314 -18.40 3.58 5.15
C SER A 314 -18.58 4.93 4.41
N ASP A 315 -17.49 5.64 4.06
CA ASP A 315 -17.50 6.93 3.33
C ASP A 315 -17.41 6.71 1.79
N SER A 316 -17.07 7.73 1.01
CA SER A 316 -16.89 7.64 -0.45
C SER A 316 -15.72 6.75 -0.88
N ASP A 317 -15.78 6.16 -2.07
CA ASP A 317 -14.72 5.30 -2.64
C ASP A 317 -13.31 5.92 -2.58
N ALA A 318 -13.21 7.25 -2.71
CA ALA A 318 -11.95 8.00 -2.62
C ALA A 318 -11.28 7.93 -1.23
N MET A 319 -12.07 7.74 -0.17
CA MET A 319 -11.63 7.53 1.22
C MET A 319 -11.42 6.04 1.52
N VAL A 320 -12.22 5.16 0.91
CA VAL A 320 -12.13 3.71 1.07
C VAL A 320 -10.76 3.20 0.64
N ALA A 321 -10.24 3.68 -0.50
CA ALA A 321 -8.98 3.19 -1.06
C ALA A 321 -7.78 3.30 -0.09
N PRO A 322 -7.45 4.47 0.49
CA PRO A 322 -6.38 4.55 1.50
C PRO A 322 -6.74 3.79 2.78
N ALA A 323 -8.01 3.72 3.19
CA ALA A 323 -8.41 3.02 4.40
C ALA A 323 -8.20 1.50 4.31
N LEU A 324 -8.66 0.87 3.21
CA LEU A 324 -8.40 -0.53 2.91
C LEU A 324 -6.89 -0.80 2.80
N ARG A 325 -6.12 0.14 2.24
CA ARG A 325 -4.67 -0.01 2.17
C ARG A 325 -4.02 -0.06 3.54
N VAL A 326 -4.43 0.81 4.47
CA VAL A 326 -3.93 0.79 5.86
C VAL A 326 -4.22 -0.56 6.51
N LEU A 327 -5.47 -1.02 6.46
CA LEU A 327 -5.88 -2.27 7.10
C LEU A 327 -5.20 -3.48 6.46
N GLY A 328 -5.11 -3.51 5.13
CA GLY A 328 -4.44 -4.57 4.40
C GLY A 328 -2.95 -4.63 4.70
N ASN A 329 -2.28 -3.47 4.77
CA ASN A 329 -0.87 -3.36 5.17
C ASN A 329 -0.66 -3.86 6.60
N MET A 330 -1.54 -3.48 7.54
CA MET A 330 -1.48 -4.00 8.91
C MET A 330 -1.53 -5.52 8.98
N SER A 331 -2.41 -6.15 8.20
CA SER A 331 -2.53 -7.62 8.13
C SER A 331 -1.36 -8.31 7.41
N THR A 332 -0.43 -7.57 6.81
CA THR A 332 0.83 -8.16 6.31
C THR A 332 1.89 -8.33 7.39
N GLY A 333 1.76 -7.62 8.52
CA GLY A 333 2.67 -7.77 9.65
C GLY A 333 2.44 -9.07 10.41
N ASN A 334 3.00 -9.19 11.62
CA ASN A 334 2.76 -10.36 12.47
C ASN A 334 1.28 -10.59 12.87
N ASP A 335 1.05 -11.71 13.54
CA ASP A 335 -0.30 -12.12 13.94
C ASP A 335 -0.93 -11.18 14.97
N GLU A 336 -0.16 -10.45 15.79
CA GLU A 336 -0.71 -9.46 16.73
C GLU A 336 -1.23 -8.21 16.00
N LEU A 337 -0.56 -7.80 14.92
CA LEU A 337 -1.00 -6.70 14.07
C LEU A 337 -2.23 -7.09 13.26
N THR A 338 -2.26 -8.33 12.75
CA THR A 338 -3.44 -8.89 12.10
C THR A 338 -4.62 -8.97 13.08
N GLN A 339 -4.38 -9.40 14.32
CA GLN A 339 -5.42 -9.47 15.35
C GLN A 339 -5.99 -8.08 15.66
N CYS A 340 -5.15 -7.03 15.65
CA CYS A 340 -5.62 -5.66 15.82
C CYS A 340 -6.64 -5.26 14.74
N VAL A 341 -6.49 -5.74 13.50
CA VAL A 341 -7.45 -5.47 12.41
C VAL A 341 -8.76 -6.22 12.63
N VAL A 342 -8.69 -7.46 13.11
CA VAL A 342 -9.88 -8.26 13.46
C VAL A 342 -10.63 -7.63 14.62
N ASP A 343 -9.93 -7.24 15.69
CA ASP A 343 -10.52 -6.65 16.91
C ASP A 343 -11.14 -5.26 16.67
N LEU A 344 -10.83 -4.61 15.55
CA LEU A 344 -11.50 -3.38 15.10
C LEU A 344 -12.89 -3.63 14.50
N ASN A 345 -13.35 -4.88 14.40
CA ASN A 345 -14.56 -5.27 13.67
C ASN A 345 -14.48 -4.92 12.17
N THR A 346 -13.28 -4.96 11.59
CA THR A 346 -13.07 -4.69 10.16
C THR A 346 -13.87 -5.64 9.28
N LEU A 347 -14.03 -6.90 9.72
CA LEU A 347 -14.72 -7.95 8.96
C LEU A 347 -16.20 -7.62 8.71
N ASP A 348 -16.88 -6.95 9.66
CA ASP A 348 -18.28 -6.57 9.56
C ASP A 348 -18.55 -5.57 8.41
N GLU A 349 -17.54 -4.79 8.02
CA GLU A 349 -17.66 -3.76 6.99
C GLU A 349 -17.41 -4.30 5.56
N ILE A 350 -16.83 -5.50 5.41
CA ILE A 350 -16.35 -6.00 4.11
C ILE A 350 -17.49 -6.29 3.14
N ILE A 351 -18.51 -7.04 3.59
CA ILE A 351 -19.67 -7.38 2.77
C ILE A 351 -20.45 -6.10 2.41
N PRO A 352 -20.87 -5.25 3.37
CA PRO A 352 -21.57 -3.99 3.05
C PRO A 352 -20.79 -3.09 2.08
N LEU A 353 -19.47 -3.01 2.24
CA LEU A 353 -18.61 -2.25 1.36
C LEU A 353 -18.61 -2.82 -0.07
N SER A 354 -18.50 -4.15 -0.20
CA SER A 354 -18.48 -4.82 -1.50
C SER A 354 -19.81 -4.67 -2.25
N GLU A 355 -20.94 -4.70 -1.55
CA GLU A 355 -22.27 -4.54 -2.15
C GLU A 355 -22.54 -3.09 -2.60
N ARG A 356 -22.05 -2.12 -1.82
CA ARG A 356 -22.22 -0.69 -2.13
C ARG A 356 -21.28 -0.23 -3.23
N SER A 357 -20.06 -0.77 -3.29
CA SER A 357 -19.03 -0.36 -4.25
C SER A 357 -19.22 -1.04 -5.59
N LYS A 358 -19.23 -0.25 -6.67
CA LYS A 358 -19.17 -0.79 -8.05
C LYS A 358 -17.73 -0.94 -8.55
N SER A 359 -16.74 -0.60 -7.73
CA SER A 359 -15.34 -0.55 -8.12
C SER A 359 -14.67 -1.91 -7.93
N THR A 360 -14.23 -2.53 -9.02
CA THR A 360 -13.44 -3.77 -8.95
C THR A 360 -12.12 -3.56 -8.20
N THR A 361 -11.61 -2.33 -8.14
CA THR A 361 -10.42 -2.01 -7.34
C THR A 361 -10.69 -2.16 -5.84
N VAL A 362 -11.88 -1.76 -5.37
CA VAL A 362 -12.28 -1.92 -3.97
C VAL A 362 -12.46 -3.40 -3.64
N VAL A 363 -13.18 -4.14 -4.48
CA VAL A 363 -13.36 -5.60 -4.30
C VAL A 363 -12.02 -6.32 -4.25
N LYS A 364 -11.10 -5.99 -5.16
CA LYS A 364 -9.73 -6.53 -5.17
C LYS A 364 -8.99 -6.25 -3.86
N GLU A 365 -9.05 -5.03 -3.32
CA GLU A 365 -8.40 -4.69 -2.05
C GLU A 365 -9.08 -5.36 -0.85
N CYS A 366 -10.40 -5.58 -0.87
CA CYS A 366 -11.11 -6.38 0.13
C CYS A 366 -10.62 -7.84 0.12
N CYS A 367 -10.60 -8.49 -1.04
CA CYS A 367 -10.08 -9.86 -1.17
C CYS A 367 -8.61 -9.94 -0.72
N TRP A 368 -7.82 -8.94 -1.07
CA TRP A 368 -6.43 -8.85 -0.63
C TRP A 368 -6.31 -8.78 0.91
N LEU A 369 -7.04 -7.88 1.56
CA LEU A 369 -7.07 -7.75 3.02
C LEU A 369 -7.50 -9.07 3.68
N ILE A 370 -8.58 -9.70 3.19
CA ILE A 370 -9.05 -10.98 3.72
C ILE A 370 -8.01 -12.09 3.55
N SER A 371 -7.34 -12.16 2.40
CA SER A 371 -6.30 -13.17 2.17
C SER A 371 -5.15 -13.06 3.18
N ASN A 372 -4.77 -11.84 3.57
CA ASN A 372 -3.75 -11.61 4.60
C ASN A 372 -4.23 -12.03 6.00
N ILE A 373 -5.49 -11.79 6.34
CA ILE A 373 -6.06 -12.21 7.64
C ILE A 373 -6.10 -13.75 7.72
N ILE A 374 -6.53 -14.42 6.65
CA ILE A 374 -6.57 -15.90 6.58
C ILE A 374 -5.17 -16.51 6.66
N ALA A 375 -4.13 -15.83 6.17
CA ALA A 375 -2.75 -16.29 6.32
C ALA A 375 -2.25 -16.34 7.78
N GLY A 376 -2.98 -15.72 8.71
CA GLY A 376 -2.68 -15.72 10.13
C GLY A 376 -3.10 -17.00 10.87
N THR A 377 -3.36 -16.87 12.17
CA THR A 377 -3.66 -18.01 13.05
C THR A 377 -5.01 -18.65 12.76
N ASN A 378 -5.22 -19.89 13.23
CA ASN A 378 -6.52 -20.56 13.14
C ASN A 378 -7.67 -19.75 13.76
N SER A 379 -7.41 -18.93 14.79
CA SER A 379 -8.43 -18.06 15.38
C SER A 379 -8.81 -16.90 14.44
N GLN A 380 -7.86 -16.39 13.68
CA GLN A 380 -8.08 -15.33 12.68
C GLN A 380 -8.80 -15.88 11.46
N ILE A 381 -8.45 -17.08 11.02
CA ILE A 381 -9.21 -17.84 10.03
C ILE A 381 -10.66 -18.03 10.50
N GLN A 382 -10.85 -18.45 11.75
CA GLN A 382 -12.19 -18.67 12.31
C GLN A 382 -13.00 -17.37 12.33
N ALA A 383 -12.40 -16.24 12.67
CA ALA A 383 -13.09 -14.95 12.65
C ALA A 383 -13.63 -14.59 11.25
N VAL A 384 -12.88 -14.90 10.18
CA VAL A 384 -13.34 -14.68 8.79
C VAL A 384 -14.52 -15.60 8.44
N ILE A 385 -14.47 -16.86 8.87
CA ILE A 385 -15.56 -17.82 8.68
C ILE A 385 -16.82 -17.39 9.44
N ASP A 386 -16.66 -17.03 10.72
CA ASP A 386 -17.77 -16.61 11.60
C ASP A 386 -18.43 -15.31 11.09
N ALA A 387 -17.67 -14.44 10.43
CA ALA A 387 -18.17 -13.23 9.77
C ALA A 387 -18.92 -13.51 8.45
N GLY A 388 -18.99 -14.77 7.98
CA GLY A 388 -19.70 -15.14 6.77
C GLY A 388 -19.06 -14.63 5.47
N ILE A 389 -17.74 -14.37 5.49
CA ILE A 389 -17.02 -13.76 4.35
C ILE A 389 -16.63 -14.79 3.29
N MET A 390 -16.51 -16.08 3.65
CA MET A 390 -16.08 -17.12 2.72
C MET A 390 -16.98 -17.28 1.47
N PRO A 391 -18.33 -17.26 1.58
CA PRO A 391 -19.21 -17.22 0.41
C PRO A 391 -18.91 -16.05 -0.56
N PHE A 392 -18.61 -14.87 -0.02
CA PHE A 392 -18.23 -13.70 -0.84
C PHE A 392 -16.92 -13.96 -1.59
N ILE A 393 -15.90 -14.49 -0.92
CA ILE A 393 -14.61 -14.82 -1.55
C ILE A 393 -14.79 -15.87 -2.65
N ILE A 394 -15.61 -16.89 -2.42
CA ILE A 394 -15.89 -17.97 -3.37
C ILE A 394 -16.62 -17.43 -4.60
N GLU A 395 -17.60 -16.54 -4.42
CA GLU A 395 -18.27 -15.90 -5.55
C GLU A 395 -17.31 -15.04 -6.38
N VAL A 396 -16.44 -14.26 -5.72
CA VAL A 396 -15.42 -13.47 -6.42
C VAL A 396 -14.45 -14.37 -7.19
N LEU A 397 -14.03 -15.52 -6.64
CA LEU A 397 -13.20 -16.49 -7.35
C LEU A 397 -13.92 -17.04 -8.60
N ARG A 398 -15.22 -17.28 -8.50
CA ARG A 398 -16.02 -17.84 -9.59
C ARG A 398 -16.25 -16.87 -10.75
N SER A 399 -16.61 -15.62 -10.44
CA SER A 399 -17.18 -14.67 -11.42
C SER A 399 -16.50 -13.29 -11.47
N GLY A 400 -15.55 -13.00 -10.57
CA GLY A 400 -14.83 -11.73 -10.54
C GLY A 400 -13.93 -11.49 -11.76
N ASP A 401 -13.45 -10.25 -11.92
CA ASP A 401 -12.38 -9.99 -12.89
C ASP A 401 -11.08 -10.70 -12.47
N PHE A 402 -10.15 -10.87 -13.43
CA PHE A 402 -8.90 -11.59 -13.17
C PHE A 402 -8.14 -11.10 -11.92
N LYS A 403 -8.13 -9.79 -11.65
CA LYS A 403 -7.42 -9.23 -10.50
C LYS A 403 -8.10 -9.61 -9.19
N CYS A 404 -9.43 -9.58 -9.15
CA CYS A 404 -10.22 -10.00 -7.99
C CYS A 404 -10.11 -11.51 -7.78
N GLN A 405 -10.22 -12.30 -8.85
CA GLN A 405 -10.05 -13.77 -8.81
C GLN A 405 -8.67 -14.16 -8.29
N PHE A 406 -7.62 -13.44 -8.71
CA PHE A 406 -6.26 -13.68 -8.24
C PHE A 406 -6.16 -13.53 -6.71
N GLU A 407 -6.65 -12.43 -6.14
CA GLU A 407 -6.62 -12.25 -4.68
C GLU A 407 -7.58 -13.22 -3.94
N ALA A 408 -8.73 -13.55 -4.52
CA ALA A 408 -9.65 -14.54 -3.95
C ALA A 408 -9.02 -15.95 -3.94
N SER A 409 -8.22 -16.30 -4.96
CA SER A 409 -7.49 -17.57 -5.02
C SER A 409 -6.48 -17.70 -3.87
N TRP A 410 -5.82 -16.60 -3.51
CA TRP A 410 -4.91 -16.56 -2.36
C TRP A 410 -5.66 -16.75 -1.04
N ALA A 411 -6.85 -16.17 -0.89
CA ALA A 411 -7.65 -16.34 0.31
C ALA A 411 -8.03 -17.82 0.54
N VAL A 412 -8.50 -18.53 -0.50
CA VAL A 412 -8.85 -19.95 -0.37
C VAL A 412 -7.63 -20.85 -0.21
N ALA A 413 -6.51 -20.55 -0.87
CA ALA A 413 -5.25 -21.30 -0.71
C ALA A 413 -4.66 -21.13 0.69
N ASN A 414 -4.70 -19.92 1.24
CA ASN A 414 -4.27 -19.67 2.61
C ASN A 414 -5.14 -20.42 3.63
N LEU A 415 -6.46 -20.53 3.39
CA LEU A 415 -7.35 -21.34 4.22
C LEU A 415 -7.00 -22.83 4.12
N ALA A 416 -6.81 -23.35 2.92
CA ALA A 416 -6.43 -24.75 2.68
C ALA A 416 -5.09 -25.11 3.34
N GLN A 417 -4.14 -24.18 3.36
CA GLN A 417 -2.85 -24.38 4.00
C GLN A 417 -2.94 -24.18 5.52
N GLY A 418 -3.37 -23.02 6.00
CA GLY A 418 -3.35 -22.66 7.41
C GLY A 418 -4.45 -23.31 8.26
N GLY A 419 -5.60 -23.62 7.66
CA GLY A 419 -6.81 -24.04 8.37
C GLY A 419 -6.76 -25.42 9.01
N THR A 420 -7.60 -25.62 10.01
CA THR A 420 -7.91 -26.95 10.55
C THR A 420 -8.82 -27.73 9.59
N ALA A 421 -8.91 -29.06 9.74
CA ALA A 421 -9.83 -29.88 8.94
C ALA A 421 -11.27 -29.34 8.99
N ALA A 422 -11.76 -28.94 10.17
CA ALA A 422 -13.11 -28.37 10.31
C ALA A 422 -13.29 -27.06 9.52
N GLN A 423 -12.27 -26.21 9.48
CA GLN A 423 -12.28 -24.95 8.73
C GLN A 423 -12.17 -25.18 7.21
N ILE A 424 -11.36 -26.16 6.78
CA ILE A 424 -11.28 -26.52 5.36
C ILE A 424 -12.62 -27.07 4.87
N LEU A 425 -13.32 -27.86 5.70
CA LEU A 425 -14.63 -28.42 5.35
C LEU A 425 -15.73 -27.38 5.19
N THR A 426 -15.56 -26.13 5.66
CA THR A 426 -16.55 -25.07 5.40
C THR A 426 -16.59 -24.71 3.91
N LEU A 427 -15.49 -24.92 3.16
CA LEU A 427 -15.47 -24.73 1.71
C LEU A 427 -16.51 -25.59 0.98
N LEU A 428 -16.87 -26.77 1.52
CA LEU A 428 -17.98 -27.55 0.96
C LEU A 428 -19.33 -26.87 1.16
N GLN A 429 -19.55 -26.33 2.36
CA GLN A 429 -20.82 -25.70 2.73
C GLN A 429 -21.06 -24.45 1.89
N ASP A 430 -19.99 -23.72 1.58
CA ASP A 430 -20.02 -22.49 0.80
C ASP A 430 -19.99 -22.74 -0.73
N ASN A 431 -20.12 -24.00 -1.17
CA ASN A 431 -20.14 -24.40 -2.58
C ASN A 431 -18.87 -23.96 -3.35
N ALA A 432 -17.69 -24.22 -2.77
CA ALA A 432 -16.41 -23.83 -3.38
C ALA A 432 -16.02 -24.64 -4.63
N ILE A 433 -16.54 -25.86 -4.81
CA ILE A 433 -16.14 -26.78 -5.89
C ILE A 433 -16.33 -26.14 -7.28
N PRO A 434 -17.51 -25.62 -7.66
CA PRO A 434 -17.68 -24.94 -8.95
C PRO A 434 -16.71 -23.78 -9.17
N ALA A 435 -16.42 -23.00 -8.11
CA ALA A 435 -15.50 -21.87 -8.20
C ALA A 435 -14.06 -22.34 -8.44
N LEU A 436 -13.62 -23.40 -7.77
CA LEU A 436 -12.30 -24.01 -7.96
C LEU A 436 -12.17 -24.62 -9.37
N CYS A 437 -13.16 -25.37 -9.83
CA CYS A 437 -13.19 -25.91 -11.19
C CYS A 437 -13.14 -24.80 -12.25
N SER A 438 -13.86 -23.70 -12.04
CA SER A 438 -13.79 -22.51 -12.91
C SER A 438 -12.40 -21.86 -12.90
N ALA A 439 -11.73 -21.82 -11.74
CA ALA A 439 -10.38 -21.28 -11.60
C ALA A 439 -9.32 -22.12 -12.36
N LEU A 440 -9.53 -23.43 -12.51
CA LEU A 440 -8.66 -24.31 -13.31
C LEU A 440 -8.67 -24.00 -14.81
N LYS A 441 -9.62 -23.19 -15.29
CA LYS A 441 -9.69 -22.71 -16.69
C LYS A 441 -8.67 -21.59 -16.98
N GLN A 442 -8.12 -20.96 -15.96
CA GLN A 442 -7.23 -19.81 -16.10
C GLN A 442 -5.83 -20.22 -16.60
N SER A 443 -5.09 -19.28 -17.18
CA SER A 443 -3.72 -19.54 -17.67
C SER A 443 -2.62 -19.09 -16.71
N ASN A 444 -2.97 -18.31 -15.68
CA ASN A 444 -1.98 -17.81 -14.72
C ASN A 444 -1.54 -18.94 -13.77
N ILE A 445 -0.24 -19.23 -13.77
CA ILE A 445 0.37 -20.35 -13.03
C ILE A 445 0.12 -20.24 -11.52
N ASP A 446 0.23 -19.05 -10.93
CA ASP A 446 0.03 -18.86 -9.49
C ASP A 446 -1.43 -19.10 -9.08
N LEU A 447 -2.39 -18.56 -9.84
CA LEU A 447 -3.81 -18.80 -9.61
C LEU A 447 -4.17 -20.28 -9.77
N LEU A 448 -3.63 -20.94 -10.80
CA LEU A 448 -3.80 -22.38 -11.01
C LEU A 448 -3.25 -23.19 -9.83
N ASN A 449 -2.04 -22.89 -9.37
CA ASN A 449 -1.45 -23.56 -8.21
C ASN A 449 -2.30 -23.35 -6.95
N ASN A 450 -2.80 -22.14 -6.71
CA ASN A 450 -3.68 -21.85 -5.59
C ASN A 450 -4.97 -22.69 -5.64
N ALA A 451 -5.59 -22.79 -6.82
CA ALA A 451 -6.80 -23.58 -7.02
C ALA A 451 -6.54 -25.09 -6.83
N LEU A 452 -5.46 -25.62 -7.43
CA LEU A 452 -5.06 -27.02 -7.31
C LEU A 452 -4.71 -27.40 -5.87
N GLU A 453 -3.92 -26.58 -5.17
CA GLU A 453 -3.57 -26.81 -3.76
C GLU A 453 -4.83 -26.81 -2.87
N THR A 454 -5.76 -25.87 -3.13
CA THR A 454 -7.04 -25.82 -2.40
C THR A 454 -7.90 -27.04 -2.66
N LEU A 455 -8.05 -27.45 -3.93
CA LEU A 455 -8.84 -28.62 -4.31
C LEU A 455 -8.27 -29.91 -3.71
N TYR A 456 -6.94 -30.09 -3.78
CA TYR A 456 -6.27 -31.24 -3.17
C TYR A 456 -6.49 -31.29 -1.65
N ALA A 457 -6.27 -30.17 -0.96
CA ALA A 457 -6.44 -30.11 0.50
C ALA A 457 -7.89 -30.41 0.91
N LEU A 458 -8.86 -29.92 0.14
CA LEU A 458 -10.27 -30.19 0.36
C LEU A 458 -10.58 -31.69 0.18
N LEU A 459 -10.24 -32.28 -0.97
CA LEU A 459 -10.46 -33.70 -1.25
C LEU A 459 -9.81 -34.61 -0.20
N ASN A 460 -8.54 -34.32 0.15
CA ASN A 460 -7.81 -35.07 1.17
C ASN A 460 -8.47 -34.95 2.56
N THR A 461 -8.98 -33.77 2.92
CA THR A 461 -9.67 -33.55 4.19
C THR A 461 -10.99 -34.30 4.23
N VAL A 462 -11.76 -34.31 3.14
CA VAL A 462 -13.00 -35.08 3.02
C VAL A 462 -12.71 -36.57 3.13
N ALA A 463 -11.75 -37.09 2.36
CA ALA A 463 -11.36 -38.49 2.41
C ALA A 463 -10.93 -38.96 3.82
N THR A 464 -10.31 -38.06 4.60
CA THR A 464 -9.82 -38.38 5.94
C THR A 464 -10.90 -38.23 7.02
N CYS A 465 -11.72 -37.18 6.95
CA CYS A 465 -12.63 -36.79 8.04
C CYS A 465 -14.10 -37.17 7.80
N CYS A 466 -14.52 -37.23 6.53
CA CYS A 466 -15.90 -37.51 6.13
C CYS A 466 -15.90 -38.38 4.85
N PRO A 467 -15.28 -39.58 4.87
CA PRO A 467 -15.10 -40.43 3.68
C PRO A 467 -16.43 -40.77 2.99
N GLU A 468 -17.53 -40.83 3.74
CA GLU A 468 -18.89 -41.05 3.22
C GLU A 468 -19.37 -39.96 2.26
N ARG A 469 -18.73 -38.78 2.25
CA ARG A 469 -19.03 -37.67 1.35
C ARG A 469 -18.02 -37.53 0.21
N LEU A 470 -17.01 -38.40 0.14
CA LEU A 470 -15.97 -38.28 -0.89
C LEU A 470 -16.54 -38.46 -2.29
N ASP A 471 -17.42 -39.44 -2.48
CA ASP A 471 -18.05 -39.70 -3.79
C ASP A 471 -18.91 -38.50 -4.23
N GLU A 472 -19.69 -37.90 -3.33
CA GLU A 472 -20.46 -36.67 -3.58
C GLU A 472 -19.55 -35.52 -4.07
N VAL A 473 -18.38 -35.37 -3.44
CA VAL A 473 -17.41 -34.32 -3.81
C VAL A 473 -16.73 -34.62 -5.15
N ARG A 474 -16.42 -35.89 -5.43
CA ARG A 474 -15.85 -36.31 -6.73
C ARG A 474 -16.84 -36.08 -7.87
N GLU A 475 -18.08 -36.51 -7.69
CA GLU A 475 -19.18 -36.27 -8.64
C GLU A 475 -19.34 -34.77 -8.89
N ALA A 476 -19.33 -33.94 -7.83
CA ALA A 476 -19.43 -32.49 -7.99
C ALA A 476 -18.24 -31.89 -8.78
N VAL A 477 -17.03 -32.43 -8.64
CA VAL A 477 -15.87 -32.00 -9.44
C VAL A 477 -16.06 -32.38 -10.92
N GLU A 478 -16.53 -33.59 -11.20
CA GLU A 478 -16.80 -34.08 -12.55
C GLU A 478 -17.93 -33.29 -13.23
N GLU A 479 -19.05 -33.05 -12.54
CA GLU A 479 -20.21 -32.29 -13.05
C GLU A 479 -19.86 -30.83 -13.39
N ASN A 480 -18.78 -30.28 -12.82
CA ASN A 480 -18.31 -28.91 -13.07
C ASN A 480 -17.11 -28.86 -14.03
N ASP A 481 -16.94 -29.89 -14.89
CA ASP A 481 -15.84 -30.06 -15.85
C ASP A 481 -14.43 -30.12 -15.19
N GLY A 482 -14.36 -30.27 -13.87
CA GLY A 482 -13.12 -30.18 -13.10
C GLY A 482 -12.11 -31.26 -13.48
N LEU A 483 -12.59 -32.49 -13.69
CA LEU A 483 -11.73 -33.61 -14.12
C LEU A 483 -11.11 -33.35 -15.50
N ASP A 484 -11.92 -32.90 -16.48
CA ASP A 484 -11.41 -32.56 -17.82
C ASP A 484 -10.37 -31.43 -17.79
N HIS A 485 -10.50 -30.49 -16.85
CA HIS A 485 -9.52 -29.43 -16.65
C HIS A 485 -8.23 -29.97 -16.02
N LEU A 486 -8.33 -30.86 -15.03
CA LEU A 486 -7.17 -31.50 -14.42
C LEU A 486 -6.37 -32.31 -15.45
N GLU A 487 -7.04 -33.07 -16.31
CA GLU A 487 -6.39 -33.82 -17.39
C GLU A 487 -5.64 -32.90 -18.34
N ARG A 488 -6.27 -31.81 -18.78
CA ARG A 488 -5.60 -30.79 -19.62
C ARG A 488 -4.39 -30.16 -18.94
N LEU A 489 -4.44 -29.96 -17.62
CA LEU A 489 -3.31 -29.40 -16.86
C LEU A 489 -2.13 -30.38 -16.74
N GLN A 490 -2.32 -31.68 -17.06
CA GLN A 490 -1.20 -32.63 -17.21
C GLN A 490 -0.37 -32.38 -18.49
N GLU A 491 -0.79 -31.47 -19.37
CA GLU A 491 0.00 -31.02 -20.51
C GLU A 491 0.69 -29.66 -20.24
N SER A 492 0.58 -29.13 -19.02
CA SER A 492 1.18 -27.83 -18.65
C SER A 492 2.70 -27.86 -18.73
N GLU A 493 3.30 -26.79 -19.27
CA GLU A 493 4.76 -26.57 -19.24
C GLU A 493 5.31 -26.33 -17.82
N SER A 494 4.44 -26.00 -16.87
CA SER A 494 4.83 -25.82 -15.47
C SER A 494 4.84 -27.16 -14.74
N ASP A 495 6.03 -27.65 -14.40
CA ASP A 495 6.22 -28.89 -13.62
C ASP A 495 5.37 -28.93 -12.34
N LYS A 496 5.19 -27.77 -11.68
CA LYS A 496 4.40 -27.67 -10.44
C LYS A 496 2.91 -27.87 -10.71
N VAL A 497 2.38 -27.26 -11.78
CA VAL A 497 0.97 -27.40 -12.19
C VAL A 497 0.71 -28.83 -12.63
N TYR A 498 1.58 -29.38 -13.49
CA TYR A 498 1.56 -30.77 -13.93
C TYR A 498 1.51 -31.73 -12.74
N ALA A 499 2.48 -31.65 -11.83
CA ALA A 499 2.60 -32.57 -10.71
C ALA A 499 1.40 -32.49 -9.76
N SER A 500 0.85 -31.29 -9.55
CA SER A 500 -0.32 -31.09 -8.69
C SER A 500 -1.59 -31.67 -9.32
N ALA A 501 -1.81 -31.43 -10.62
CA ALA A 501 -2.95 -32.00 -11.35
C ALA A 501 -2.87 -33.53 -11.41
N TYR A 502 -1.70 -34.08 -11.74
CA TYR A 502 -1.45 -35.52 -11.73
C TYR A 502 -1.74 -36.15 -10.38
N ARG A 503 -1.27 -35.52 -9.29
CA ARG A 503 -1.50 -36.00 -7.94
C ARG A 503 -2.98 -36.04 -7.57
N ILE A 504 -3.75 -35.01 -7.93
CA ILE A 504 -5.22 -35.01 -7.67
C ILE A 504 -5.89 -36.17 -8.40
N ILE A 505 -5.57 -36.38 -9.68
CA ILE A 505 -6.14 -37.48 -10.48
C ILE A 505 -5.74 -38.85 -9.90
N SER A 506 -4.46 -39.04 -9.59
CA SER A 506 -3.94 -40.30 -9.06
C SER A 506 -4.52 -40.64 -7.69
N ASP A 507 -4.64 -39.66 -6.79
CA ASP A 507 -5.07 -39.91 -5.40
C ASP A 507 -6.59 -40.07 -5.29
N PHE A 508 -7.39 -39.43 -6.17
CA PHE A 508 -8.83 -39.33 -5.98
C PHE A 508 -9.70 -39.79 -7.14
N PHE A 509 -9.21 -39.85 -8.39
CA PHE A 509 -10.05 -40.15 -9.56
C PHE A 509 -9.63 -41.40 -10.34
N SER A 510 -8.49 -42.00 -10.00
CA SER A 510 -8.02 -43.24 -10.63
C SER A 510 -8.68 -44.45 -9.97
N ASP A 511 -9.17 -45.40 -10.78
CA ASP A 511 -9.74 -46.65 -10.28
C ASP A 511 -8.61 -47.55 -9.73
N PRO A 512 -8.75 -48.11 -8.51
CA PRO A 512 -7.77 -49.05 -7.96
C PRO A 512 -7.56 -50.31 -8.82
N ASP A 513 -8.55 -50.65 -9.68
CA ASP A 513 -8.57 -51.88 -10.46
C ASP A 513 -7.90 -51.76 -11.85
N ASN A 514 -7.45 -50.57 -12.27
CA ASN A 514 -6.78 -50.37 -13.57
C ASN A 514 -5.25 -50.54 -13.53
N ASP A 515 -4.64 -50.67 -12.35
CA ASP A 515 -3.19 -50.84 -12.20
C ASP A 515 -2.68 -52.28 -12.46
N ASP A 516 -3.59 -53.26 -12.57
CA ASP A 516 -3.21 -54.66 -12.84
C ASP A 516 -3.01 -54.96 -14.35
N ASP A 517 -3.54 -54.15 -15.26
CA ASP A 517 -3.40 -54.37 -16.71
C ASP A 517 -2.08 -53.85 -17.30
N GLN A 518 -1.29 -53.05 -16.57
CA GLN A 518 0.04 -52.61 -17.02
C GLN A 518 1.19 -53.52 -16.59
N LYS A 519 0.94 -54.58 -15.79
CA LYS A 519 1.97 -55.58 -15.42
C LYS A 519 1.98 -56.85 -16.28
N ALA A 520 1.06 -57.00 -17.24
CA ALA A 520 0.95 -58.19 -18.09
C ALA A 520 1.62 -58.08 -19.48
N GLY A 521 2.44 -57.04 -19.71
CA GLY A 521 3.09 -56.78 -21.01
C GLY A 521 4.62 -56.93 -21.04
N GLY A 522 5.23 -57.64 -20.09
CA GLY A 522 6.68 -57.85 -20.06
C GLY A 522 7.17 -58.89 -21.08
N GLU A 523 7.47 -58.44 -22.31
CA GLU A 523 8.22 -59.25 -23.28
C GLU A 523 9.64 -59.56 -22.76
N GLU A 524 10.03 -60.83 -22.93
CA GLU A 524 11.31 -61.42 -22.57
C GLU A 524 12.49 -60.71 -23.26
N ASN A 525 13.31 -59.98 -22.49
CA ASN A 525 14.57 -59.43 -22.97
C ASN A 525 15.64 -60.54 -23.08
N GLN A 526 16.02 -60.90 -24.31
CA GLN A 526 17.25 -61.64 -24.58
C GLN A 526 18.49 -60.74 -24.40
N PRO A 527 19.62 -61.28 -23.87
CA PRO A 527 20.81 -60.50 -23.61
C PRO A 527 21.65 -60.31 -24.89
N VAL A 528 21.89 -59.06 -25.27
CA VAL A 528 22.83 -58.71 -26.35
C VAL A 528 24.25 -58.65 -25.77
N GLN A 529 25.11 -59.55 -26.27
CA GLN A 529 26.55 -59.57 -26.02
C GLN A 529 27.26 -58.38 -26.70
N TYR A 530 28.12 -57.70 -25.96
CA TYR A 530 29.13 -56.79 -26.53
C TYR A 530 30.30 -57.59 -27.11
N SER A 531 30.76 -57.21 -28.30
CA SER A 531 32.06 -57.62 -28.86
C SER A 531 33.05 -56.47 -28.68
N PHE A 532 34.28 -56.85 -28.29
CA PHE A 532 35.43 -56.06 -27.85
C PHE A 532 35.75 -54.77 -28.60
#